data_AF-A0A6B5A1M9-F1
#
_entry.id   AF-A0A6B5A1M9-F1
#
_cell.length_a   1.000
_cell.length_b   1.000
_cell.length_c   1.000
_cell.angle_alpha   90.00
_cell.angle_beta   90.00
_cell.angle_gamma   90.00
#
_symmetry.space_group_name_H-M   'P 1'
#
loop_
_entity.id
_entity.type
_entity.pdbx_description
1 polymer ?
#
loop_
_entity_poly.entity_id
_entity_poly.type
_entity_poly.pdbx_seq_one_letter_code
_entity_poly.pdbx_strand_id
1 'polypeptide(L)'
;MATDNFYCVNGNTSVKDIIKNLTKEITQNAGIYKWELVSPSTIDKVRNFSLIKATTSYGKEFYIRFERTAALTPTSEEQKLLDKERYSKPFTEQEIILLNRYVEAMPLTSSEKNLIKKNLDSLSTDEQNDLQQLRVRKNITNDRELFLLRKYYNGESLSTAEQNELDTYRNAHNLTAQELIDWNKLKTNTKLYADSIINILYKQYAGLGLSQSEQNSLASYRNSMELSQSEKEKLAMLKGKMDNRNHMYITIGKEIHDTKKIVEVDGEQKEVDIKDLVEESCSVPSRFAWYKKLAPEIGEWLPIEYYINITKDSVNIILEGDKSADNYPYNNNLTSYAYIGAIRPMEDSASTDDKYNFGVVTSSDIPPFFTKKFGERTATGITDMCMVGNKIGMPMQPHYPEFSTTTTFVDKCNTEGSRWNHKKHKFDEIILFHPVDGERGKLINVLAGDGNGIWNKDTLVYKKGTEEEENYKKFKITAPYSLMNNSPNPLYCIAIRWYKSE
;
A
#
# COMPACT_ATOMS: atom_id res chain seq x y z
N MET A 1 -11.04 39.78 21.29
CA MET A 1 -11.51 38.81 20.28
C MET A 1 -10.33 38.39 19.42
N ALA A 2 -9.73 37.24 19.69
CA ALA A 2 -8.78 36.66 18.74
C ALA A 2 -9.61 36.09 17.57
N THR A 3 -9.70 36.84 16.49
CA THR A 3 -10.29 36.37 15.23
C THR A 3 -9.69 35.02 14.87
N ASP A 4 -10.53 34.02 14.58
CA ASP A 4 -10.11 32.70 14.10
C ASP A 4 -9.24 32.84 12.83
N ASN A 5 -7.92 32.85 13.02
CA ASN A 5 -6.97 33.21 11.97
C ASN A 5 -6.60 32.00 11.09
N PHE A 6 -7.59 31.43 10.38
CA PHE A 6 -7.35 30.32 9.46
C PHE A 6 -8.42 30.22 8.35
N TYR A 7 -8.08 29.49 7.30
CA TYR A 7 -8.99 29.02 6.27
C TYR A 7 -9.21 27.52 6.44
N CYS A 8 -10.44 27.02 6.35
CA CYS A 8 -10.68 25.58 6.25
C CYS A 8 -11.77 25.23 5.24
N VAL A 9 -11.62 24.09 4.59
CA VAL A 9 -12.52 23.63 3.52
C VAL A 9 -12.61 22.11 3.51
N ASN A 10 -13.83 21.61 3.31
CA ASN A 10 -14.09 20.22 2.91
C ASN A 10 -14.42 20.22 1.42
N GLY A 11 -13.76 19.35 0.65
CA GLY A 11 -14.00 19.22 -0.77
C GLY A 11 -13.76 17.82 -1.28
N ASN A 12 -14.24 17.56 -2.50
CA ASN A 12 -14.05 16.29 -3.21
C ASN A 12 -13.35 16.55 -4.55
N THR A 13 -12.49 15.63 -4.96
CA THR A 13 -11.80 15.69 -6.26
C THR A 13 -11.51 14.31 -6.81
N SER A 14 -11.07 14.20 -8.06
CA SER A 14 -10.57 12.96 -8.65
C SER A 14 -9.09 12.76 -8.29
N VAL A 15 -8.61 11.52 -8.32
CA VAL A 15 -7.16 11.21 -8.25
C VAL A 15 -6.37 12.04 -9.28
N LYS A 16 -6.89 12.19 -10.50
CA LYS A 16 -6.27 12.97 -11.58
C LYS A 16 -6.03 14.43 -11.19
N ASP A 17 -6.98 15.06 -10.50
CA ASP A 17 -6.96 16.50 -10.21
C ASP A 17 -6.54 16.84 -8.77
N ILE A 18 -6.14 15.84 -7.97
CA ILE A 18 -5.82 16.03 -6.54
C ILE A 18 -4.76 17.11 -6.30
N ILE A 19 -3.62 17.05 -6.98
CA ILE A 19 -2.55 18.06 -6.82
C ILE A 19 -3.02 19.43 -7.28
N LYS A 20 -3.77 19.51 -8.39
CA LYS A 20 -4.33 20.78 -8.88
C LYS A 20 -5.26 21.40 -7.85
N ASN A 21 -6.18 20.63 -7.28
CA ASN A 21 -7.16 21.17 -6.34
C ASN A 21 -6.55 21.50 -4.98
N LEU A 22 -5.68 20.66 -4.41
CA LEU A 22 -4.98 21.00 -3.17
C LEU A 22 -4.13 22.27 -3.34
N THR A 23 -3.43 22.40 -4.47
CA THR A 23 -2.66 23.62 -4.80
C THR A 23 -3.57 24.84 -4.91
N LYS A 24 -4.76 24.69 -5.51
CA LYS A 24 -5.75 25.76 -5.65
C LYS A 24 -6.27 26.23 -4.30
N GLU A 25 -6.61 25.30 -3.41
CA GLU A 25 -7.06 25.62 -2.06
C GLU A 25 -5.98 26.42 -1.32
N ILE A 26 -4.71 25.98 -1.41
CA ILE A 26 -3.58 26.60 -0.71
C ILE A 26 -3.18 27.96 -1.29
N THR A 27 -3.22 28.13 -2.61
CA THR A 27 -2.61 29.31 -3.27
C THR A 27 -3.61 30.35 -3.76
N GLN A 28 -4.89 30.00 -3.89
CA GLN A 28 -5.93 30.90 -4.41
C GLN A 28 -7.07 31.11 -3.43
N ASN A 29 -7.61 30.04 -2.84
CA ASN A 29 -8.85 30.12 -2.05
C ASN A 29 -8.62 30.54 -0.60
N ALA A 30 -7.42 30.30 -0.04
CA ALA A 30 -7.10 30.58 1.36
C ALA A 30 -7.05 32.08 1.77
N GLY A 31 -7.50 32.99 0.90
CA GLY A 31 -7.63 34.42 1.21
C GLY A 31 -6.30 35.05 1.62
N ILE A 32 -6.23 35.60 2.84
CA ILE A 32 -5.02 36.21 3.40
C ILE A 32 -3.98 35.19 3.91
N TYR A 33 -4.36 33.91 4.02
CA TYR A 33 -3.49 32.82 4.48
C TYR A 33 -2.83 32.08 3.31
N LYS A 34 -3.07 32.51 2.07
CA LYS A 34 -2.59 31.84 0.87
C LYS A 34 -1.07 31.80 0.82
N TRP A 35 -0.56 30.69 0.31
CA TRP A 35 0.84 30.54 -0.07
C TRP A 35 1.00 30.86 -1.56
N GLU A 36 2.24 30.97 -2.04
CA GLU A 36 2.52 31.40 -3.41
C GLU A 36 2.79 30.20 -4.32
N LEU A 37 2.08 30.09 -5.45
CA LEU A 37 2.43 29.11 -6.49
C LEU A 37 3.70 29.56 -7.22
N VAL A 38 4.74 28.73 -7.20
CA VAL A 38 6.03 28.98 -7.87
C VAL A 38 6.08 28.30 -9.24
N SER A 39 5.65 27.05 -9.30
CA SER A 39 5.68 26.24 -10.53
C SER A 39 4.53 25.23 -10.53
N PRO A 40 3.85 25.00 -11.66
CA PRO A 40 3.88 25.76 -12.91
C PRO A 40 3.41 27.22 -12.73
N SER A 41 3.57 28.05 -13.76
CA SER A 41 3.27 29.49 -13.71
C SER A 41 1.82 29.85 -13.38
N THR A 42 0.87 28.93 -13.59
CA THR A 42 -0.55 29.13 -13.34
C THR A 42 -1.20 27.84 -12.84
N ILE A 43 -2.29 27.97 -12.08
CA ILE A 43 -3.02 26.82 -11.52
C ILE A 43 -3.55 25.87 -12.61
N ASP A 44 -3.90 26.41 -13.78
CA ASP A 44 -4.45 25.60 -14.89
C ASP A 44 -3.43 24.70 -15.57
N LYS A 45 -2.14 24.95 -15.34
CA LYS A 45 -1.05 24.09 -15.80
C LYS A 45 -0.66 23.03 -14.78
N VAL A 46 -1.17 23.10 -13.54
CA VAL A 46 -0.92 22.06 -12.54
C VAL A 46 -1.58 20.76 -12.97
N ARG A 47 -0.80 19.68 -12.96
CA ARG A 47 -1.23 18.30 -13.21
C ARG A 47 -0.73 17.44 -12.06
N ASN A 48 0.33 16.65 -12.29
CA ASN A 48 0.94 15.76 -11.31
C ASN A 48 2.09 16.42 -10.52
N PHE A 49 2.27 17.73 -10.65
CA PHE A 49 3.36 18.45 -10.00
C PHE A 49 2.94 19.89 -9.68
N SER A 50 3.27 20.34 -8.48
CA SER A 50 3.29 21.75 -8.12
C SER A 50 4.39 22.04 -7.10
N LEU A 51 4.93 23.25 -7.18
CA LEU A 51 5.88 23.82 -6.24
C LEU A 51 5.27 25.10 -5.66
N ILE A 52 5.14 25.14 -4.35
CA ILE A 52 4.53 26.24 -3.59
C ILE A 52 5.58 26.83 -2.65
N LYS A 53 5.53 28.13 -2.42
CA LYS A 53 6.36 28.85 -1.47
C LYS A 53 5.52 29.33 -0.29
N ALA A 54 5.92 28.98 0.92
CA ALA A 54 5.40 29.51 2.16
C ALA A 54 6.32 30.63 2.67
N THR A 55 5.75 31.78 3.01
CA THR A 55 6.44 32.85 3.74
C THR A 55 5.87 32.92 5.14
N THR A 56 6.59 32.35 6.11
CA THR A 56 6.13 32.23 7.49
C THR A 56 5.95 33.61 8.14
N SER A 57 5.24 33.66 9.26
CA SER A 57 5.08 34.87 10.09
C SER A 57 6.41 35.45 10.58
N TYR A 58 7.48 34.64 10.56
CA TYR A 58 8.87 35.04 10.86
C TYR A 58 9.65 35.56 9.64
N GLY A 59 9.01 35.67 8.47
CA GLY A 59 9.62 36.17 7.24
C GLY A 59 10.62 35.21 6.60
N LYS A 60 10.52 33.89 6.89
CA LYS A 60 11.32 32.87 6.20
C LYS A 60 10.54 32.23 5.07
N GLU A 61 11.26 31.95 4.00
CA GLU A 61 10.73 31.29 2.83
C GLU A 61 11.10 29.80 2.84
N PHE A 62 10.11 28.97 2.59
CA PHE A 62 10.27 27.52 2.41
C PHE A 62 9.47 27.08 1.19
N TYR A 63 9.94 26.01 0.56
CA TYR A 63 9.34 25.48 -0.66
C TYR A 63 8.79 24.08 -0.42
N ILE A 64 7.65 23.81 -1.02
CA ILE A 64 6.89 22.58 -0.86
C ILE A 64 6.56 22.06 -2.24
N ARG A 65 7.01 20.83 -2.54
CA ARG A 65 6.73 20.11 -3.77
C ARG A 65 5.66 19.07 -3.52
N PHE A 66 4.54 19.19 -4.23
CA PHE A 66 3.57 18.12 -4.41
C PHE A 66 3.86 17.39 -5.71
N GLU A 67 3.99 16.07 -5.66
CA GLU A 67 4.22 15.29 -6.88
C GLU A 67 3.52 13.93 -6.88
N ARG A 68 2.99 13.54 -8.03
CA ARG A 68 2.60 12.17 -8.35
C ARG A 68 3.55 11.70 -9.44
N THR A 69 4.41 10.76 -9.12
CA THR A 69 5.33 10.18 -10.11
C THR A 69 4.54 9.34 -11.11
N ALA A 70 5.07 9.16 -12.33
CA ALA A 70 4.55 8.13 -13.22
C ALA A 70 4.69 6.75 -12.55
N ALA A 71 3.78 5.84 -12.86
CA ALA A 71 3.90 4.44 -12.47
C ALA A 71 5.27 3.90 -12.89
N LEU A 72 6.06 3.41 -11.93
CA LEU A 72 7.38 2.87 -12.22
C LEU A 72 7.24 1.57 -13.03
N THR A 73 7.92 1.49 -14.18
CA THR A 73 8.08 0.22 -14.90
C THR A 73 9.20 -0.56 -14.21
N PRO A 74 8.95 -1.77 -13.67
CA PRO A 74 9.95 -2.52 -12.92
C PRO A 74 11.14 -2.88 -13.81
N THR A 75 12.35 -2.76 -13.24
CA THR A 75 13.57 -3.31 -13.85
C THR A 75 13.50 -4.83 -13.96
N SER A 76 14.41 -5.46 -14.73
CA SER A 76 14.43 -6.92 -14.86
C SER A 76 14.62 -7.65 -13.52
N GLU A 77 15.35 -7.07 -12.56
CA GLU A 77 15.51 -7.65 -11.21
C GLU A 77 14.24 -7.49 -10.36
N GLU A 78 13.58 -6.35 -10.45
CA GLU A 78 12.29 -6.11 -9.80
C GLU A 78 11.19 -7.00 -10.37
N GLN A 79 11.22 -7.28 -11.67
CA GLN A 79 10.30 -8.21 -12.32
C GLN A 79 10.46 -9.64 -11.79
N LYS A 80 11.68 -10.10 -11.52
CA LYS A 80 11.91 -11.42 -10.90
C LYS A 80 11.26 -11.53 -9.52
N LEU A 81 11.24 -10.43 -8.76
CA LEU A 81 10.64 -10.40 -7.43
C LEU A 81 9.10 -10.47 -7.51
N LEU A 82 8.49 -9.73 -8.45
CA LEU A 82 7.05 -9.81 -8.76
C LEU A 82 6.66 -11.21 -9.21
N ASP A 83 7.48 -11.82 -10.06
CA ASP A 83 7.29 -13.17 -10.56
C ASP A 83 7.38 -14.21 -9.43
N LYS A 84 8.35 -14.07 -8.53
CA LYS A 84 8.52 -14.95 -7.36
C LYS A 84 7.29 -14.94 -6.45
N GLU A 85 6.68 -13.77 -6.22
CA GLU A 85 5.41 -13.70 -5.49
C GLU A 85 4.30 -14.49 -6.17
N ARG A 86 4.15 -14.32 -7.49
CA ARG A 86 3.16 -15.07 -8.26
C ARG A 86 3.37 -16.58 -8.12
N TYR A 87 4.62 -17.05 -8.14
CA TYR A 87 4.98 -18.45 -7.98
C TYR A 87 4.66 -19.00 -6.58
N SER A 88 4.71 -18.15 -5.56
CA SER A 88 4.51 -18.54 -4.15
C SER A 88 3.05 -18.75 -3.74
N LYS A 89 2.09 -18.44 -4.62
CA LYS A 89 0.66 -18.53 -4.29
C LYS A 89 0.19 -19.99 -4.20
N PRO A 90 -0.75 -20.30 -3.30
CA PRO A 90 -1.38 -21.61 -3.26
C PRO A 90 -2.26 -21.83 -4.51
N PHE A 91 -2.40 -23.10 -4.92
CA PHE A 91 -3.25 -23.48 -6.05
C PHE A 91 -4.73 -23.27 -5.69
N THR A 92 -5.47 -22.70 -6.62
CA THR A 92 -6.93 -22.61 -6.58
C THR A 92 -7.56 -23.97 -6.91
N GLU A 93 -8.84 -24.17 -6.57
CA GLU A 93 -9.56 -25.42 -6.86
C GLU A 93 -9.55 -25.75 -8.36
N GLN A 94 -9.73 -24.73 -9.22
CA GLN A 94 -9.71 -24.91 -10.67
C GLN A 94 -8.31 -25.31 -11.18
N GLU A 95 -7.24 -24.75 -10.61
CA GLU A 95 -5.86 -25.14 -10.94
C GLU A 95 -5.54 -26.57 -10.48
N ILE A 96 -6.12 -27.03 -9.36
CA ILE A 96 -6.01 -28.42 -8.91
C ILE A 96 -6.74 -29.38 -9.86
N ILE A 97 -7.94 -29.02 -10.32
CA ILE A 97 -8.66 -29.80 -11.34
C ILE A 97 -7.83 -29.92 -12.62
N LEU A 98 -7.27 -28.80 -13.08
CA LEU A 98 -6.43 -28.77 -14.27
C LEU A 98 -5.13 -29.58 -14.12
N LEU A 99 -4.51 -29.54 -12.94
CA LEU A 99 -3.37 -30.38 -12.59
C LEU A 99 -3.72 -31.88 -12.70
N ASN A 100 -4.86 -32.28 -12.15
CA ASN A 100 -5.31 -33.67 -12.22
C ASN A 100 -5.55 -34.11 -13.67
N ARG A 101 -6.24 -33.28 -14.46
CA ARG A 101 -6.46 -33.51 -15.90
C ARG A 101 -5.15 -33.65 -16.67
N TYR A 102 -4.14 -32.83 -16.37
CA TYR A 102 -2.84 -32.95 -17.03
C TYR A 102 -2.12 -34.26 -16.67
N VAL A 103 -2.15 -34.67 -15.41
CA VAL A 103 -1.55 -35.94 -14.96
C VAL A 103 -2.27 -37.16 -15.55
N GLU A 104 -3.60 -37.10 -15.68
CA GLU A 104 -4.40 -38.08 -16.43
C GLU A 104 -3.92 -38.18 -17.89
N ALA A 105 -3.71 -37.04 -18.55
CA ALA A 105 -3.29 -36.97 -19.96
C ALA A 105 -1.81 -37.33 -20.21
N MET A 106 -0.97 -37.41 -19.18
CA MET A 106 0.46 -37.76 -19.35
C MET A 106 0.63 -39.12 -20.07
N PRO A 107 1.66 -39.31 -20.90
CA PRO A 107 1.90 -40.60 -21.53
C PRO A 107 2.20 -41.69 -20.50
N LEU A 108 1.67 -42.89 -20.71
CA LEU A 108 2.02 -44.06 -19.91
C LEU A 108 3.49 -44.44 -20.12
N THR A 109 4.18 -44.72 -19.02
CA THR A 109 5.58 -45.17 -19.04
C THR A 109 5.67 -46.63 -19.53
N SER A 110 6.88 -47.06 -19.89
CA SER A 110 7.10 -48.45 -20.33
C SER A 110 6.78 -49.47 -19.23
N SER A 111 7.07 -49.17 -17.97
CA SER A 111 6.74 -50.04 -16.83
C SER A 111 5.23 -50.14 -16.61
N GLU A 112 4.51 -49.02 -16.70
CA GLU A 112 3.04 -49.00 -16.58
C GLU A 112 2.36 -49.76 -17.72
N LYS A 113 2.87 -49.60 -18.95
CA LYS A 113 2.41 -50.40 -20.09
C LYS A 113 2.65 -51.90 -19.83
N ASN A 114 3.83 -52.27 -19.34
CA ASN A 114 4.13 -53.65 -19.01
C ASN A 114 3.22 -54.20 -17.90
N LEU A 115 2.88 -53.38 -16.90
CA LEU A 115 1.95 -53.74 -15.84
C LEU A 115 0.53 -53.99 -16.39
N ILE A 116 0.03 -53.12 -17.27
CA ILE A 116 -1.28 -53.28 -17.92
C ILE A 116 -1.34 -54.55 -18.79
N LYS A 117 -0.23 -54.95 -19.43
CA LYS A 117 -0.17 -56.16 -20.28
C LYS A 117 -0.34 -57.47 -19.49
N LYS A 118 0.02 -57.49 -18.21
CA LYS A 118 0.00 -58.69 -17.36
C LYS A 118 -1.44 -59.16 -17.08
N ASN A 119 -1.57 -60.44 -16.75
CA ASN A 119 -2.87 -60.96 -16.33
C ASN A 119 -3.18 -60.51 -14.90
N LEU A 120 -4.38 -59.97 -14.68
CA LEU A 120 -4.80 -59.38 -13.40
C LEU A 120 -4.72 -60.39 -12.25
N ASP A 121 -5.08 -61.65 -12.52
CA ASP A 121 -5.06 -62.74 -11.55
C ASP A 121 -3.65 -63.23 -11.19
N SER A 122 -2.62 -62.75 -11.90
CA SER A 122 -1.22 -63.17 -11.74
C SER A 122 -0.30 -62.07 -11.17
N LEU A 123 -0.87 -60.91 -10.82
CA LEU A 123 -0.10 -59.80 -10.26
C LEU A 123 0.33 -60.11 -8.82
N SER A 124 1.58 -59.82 -8.51
CA SER A 124 2.05 -59.78 -7.13
C SER A 124 1.35 -58.67 -6.33
N THR A 125 1.39 -58.73 -4.99
CA THR A 125 0.78 -57.71 -4.13
C THR A 125 1.28 -56.29 -4.42
N ASP A 126 2.58 -56.15 -4.71
CA ASP A 126 3.17 -54.85 -5.06
C ASP A 126 2.65 -54.33 -6.41
N GLU A 127 2.52 -55.21 -7.40
CA GLU A 127 1.97 -54.87 -8.72
C GLU A 127 0.48 -54.55 -8.69
N GLN A 128 -0.27 -55.20 -7.79
CA GLN A 128 -1.67 -54.85 -7.54
C GLN A 128 -1.76 -53.43 -6.96
N ASN A 129 -0.88 -53.07 -6.03
CA ASN A 129 -0.81 -51.71 -5.48
C ASN A 129 -0.41 -50.68 -6.54
N ASP A 130 0.60 -50.98 -7.37
CA ASP A 130 1.02 -50.11 -8.48
C ASP A 130 -0.09 -49.93 -9.51
N LEU A 131 -0.85 -50.99 -9.81
CA LEU A 131 -1.97 -50.93 -10.74
C LEU A 131 -3.12 -50.09 -10.17
N GLN A 132 -3.41 -50.20 -8.87
CA GLN A 132 -4.41 -49.35 -8.21
C GLN A 132 -4.00 -47.88 -8.23
N GLN A 133 -2.72 -47.57 -7.96
CA GLN A 133 -2.21 -46.21 -8.09
C GLN A 133 -2.32 -45.70 -9.53
N LEU A 134 -2.03 -46.56 -10.51
CA LEU A 134 -2.18 -46.22 -11.93
C LEU A 134 -3.63 -45.93 -12.30
N ARG A 135 -4.59 -46.74 -11.82
CA ARG A 135 -6.03 -46.54 -12.04
C ARG A 135 -6.49 -45.20 -11.49
N VAL A 136 -6.10 -44.87 -10.27
CA VAL A 136 -6.43 -43.57 -9.65
C VAL A 136 -5.82 -42.43 -10.45
N ARG A 137 -4.54 -42.54 -10.84
CA ARG A 137 -3.83 -41.50 -11.61
C ARG A 137 -4.39 -41.28 -13.02
N LYS A 138 -4.86 -42.35 -13.65
CA LYS A 138 -5.42 -42.32 -15.01
C LYS A 138 -6.94 -42.28 -15.05
N ASN A 139 -7.58 -42.11 -13.89
CA ASN A 139 -9.03 -42.11 -13.75
C ASN A 139 -9.70 -43.32 -14.44
N ILE A 140 -9.07 -44.49 -14.36
CA ILE A 140 -9.56 -45.75 -14.91
C ILE A 140 -10.53 -46.36 -13.90
N THR A 141 -11.80 -45.99 -14.05
CA THR A 141 -12.86 -46.33 -13.10
C THR A 141 -13.48 -47.71 -13.35
N ASN A 142 -13.29 -48.29 -14.53
CA ASN A 142 -13.92 -49.55 -14.93
C ASN A 142 -12.90 -50.59 -15.44
N ASP A 143 -13.07 -51.85 -15.03
CA ASP A 143 -12.24 -52.97 -15.49
C ASP A 143 -12.37 -53.22 -16.99
N ARG A 144 -13.49 -52.80 -17.62
CA ARG A 144 -13.67 -52.83 -19.08
C ARG A 144 -12.63 -51.98 -19.81
N GLU A 145 -12.36 -50.78 -19.31
CA GLU A 145 -11.35 -49.89 -19.89
C GLU A 145 -9.95 -50.50 -19.78
N LEU A 146 -9.64 -51.07 -18.62
CA LEU A 146 -8.36 -51.75 -18.39
C LEU A 146 -8.17 -52.97 -19.32
N PHE A 147 -9.24 -53.74 -19.54
CA PHE A 147 -9.25 -54.86 -20.48
C PHE A 147 -8.96 -54.42 -21.92
N LEU A 148 -9.59 -53.34 -22.38
CA LEU A 148 -9.37 -52.79 -23.73
C LEU A 148 -7.94 -52.26 -23.90
N LEU A 149 -7.41 -51.57 -22.88
CA LEU A 149 -6.02 -51.11 -22.86
C LEU A 149 -5.03 -52.28 -22.91
N ARG A 150 -5.29 -53.38 -22.18
CA ARG A 150 -4.46 -54.59 -22.22
C ARG A 150 -4.41 -55.20 -23.62
N LYS A 151 -5.57 -55.43 -24.26
CA LYS A 151 -5.65 -55.93 -25.64
C LYS A 151 -4.85 -55.05 -26.60
N TYR A 152 -5.06 -53.74 -26.52
CA TYR A 152 -4.36 -52.76 -27.33
C TYR A 152 -2.83 -52.83 -27.16
N TYR A 153 -2.33 -52.88 -25.93
CA TYR A 153 -0.90 -52.94 -25.66
C TYR A 153 -0.25 -54.30 -25.95
N ASN A 154 -1.03 -55.39 -25.96
CA ASN A 154 -0.59 -56.71 -26.40
C ASN A 154 -0.62 -56.89 -27.93
N GLY A 155 -1.19 -55.94 -28.68
CA GLY A 155 -1.36 -56.07 -30.13
C GLY A 155 -2.46 -57.08 -30.51
N GLU A 156 -3.39 -57.35 -29.61
CA GLU A 156 -4.54 -58.22 -29.87
C GLU A 156 -5.57 -57.48 -30.75
N SER A 157 -6.25 -58.21 -31.63
CA SER A 157 -7.28 -57.63 -32.49
C SER A 157 -8.49 -57.16 -31.67
N LEU A 158 -8.87 -55.89 -31.83
CA LEU A 158 -10.09 -55.31 -31.27
C LEU A 158 -11.19 -55.34 -32.34
N SER A 159 -12.43 -55.68 -31.93
CA SER A 159 -13.60 -55.47 -32.79
C SER A 159 -13.87 -53.98 -33.00
N THR A 160 -14.67 -53.62 -34.02
CA THR A 160 -15.03 -52.22 -34.29
C THR A 160 -15.68 -51.52 -33.09
N ALA A 161 -16.53 -52.23 -32.35
CA ALA A 161 -17.16 -51.70 -31.14
C ALA A 161 -16.14 -51.47 -30.00
N GLU A 162 -15.25 -52.45 -29.77
CA GLU A 162 -14.17 -52.32 -28.78
C GLU A 162 -13.19 -51.20 -29.12
N GLN A 163 -12.89 -51.00 -30.41
CA GLN A 163 -12.03 -49.91 -30.88
C GLN A 163 -12.68 -48.54 -30.62
N ASN A 164 -13.96 -48.38 -30.93
CA ASN A 164 -14.71 -47.14 -30.66
C ASN A 164 -14.81 -46.83 -29.15
N GLU A 165 -15.03 -47.85 -28.31
CA GLU A 165 -15.00 -47.71 -26.84
C GLU A 165 -13.63 -47.23 -26.36
N LEU A 166 -12.55 -47.88 -26.81
CA LEU A 166 -11.18 -47.52 -26.46
C LEU A 166 -10.83 -46.09 -26.90
N ASP A 167 -11.20 -45.70 -28.11
CA ASP A 167 -10.93 -44.36 -28.62
C ASP A 167 -11.73 -43.30 -27.86
N THR A 168 -12.97 -43.61 -27.43
CA THR A 168 -13.75 -42.73 -26.55
C THR A 168 -13.06 -42.52 -25.21
N TYR A 169 -12.59 -43.59 -24.56
CA TYR A 169 -11.85 -43.48 -23.30
C TYR A 169 -10.56 -42.66 -23.47
N ARG A 170 -9.75 -42.99 -24.49
CA ARG A 170 -8.49 -42.28 -24.75
C ARG A 170 -8.71 -40.80 -25.06
N ASN A 171 -9.76 -40.45 -25.79
CA ASN A 171 -10.10 -39.06 -26.09
C ASN A 171 -10.59 -38.30 -24.85
N ALA A 172 -11.34 -38.95 -23.94
CA ALA A 172 -11.78 -38.34 -22.69
C ALA A 172 -10.61 -38.01 -21.73
N HIS A 173 -9.53 -38.81 -21.79
CA HIS A 173 -8.30 -38.60 -21.01
C HIS A 173 -7.35 -37.57 -21.62
N ASN A 174 -7.58 -37.13 -22.87
CA ASN A 174 -6.78 -36.07 -23.48
C ASN A 174 -7.25 -34.69 -22.99
N LEU A 175 -6.31 -33.75 -22.94
CA LEU A 175 -6.63 -32.35 -22.72
C LEU A 175 -7.29 -31.74 -23.95
N THR A 176 -8.30 -30.91 -23.71
CA THR A 176 -8.83 -29.98 -24.71
C THR A 176 -7.80 -28.89 -25.03
N ALA A 177 -7.98 -28.20 -26.15
CA ALA A 177 -7.09 -27.10 -26.54
C ALA A 177 -7.05 -25.97 -25.49
N GLN A 178 -8.18 -25.67 -24.85
CA GLN A 178 -8.26 -24.65 -23.82
C GLN A 178 -7.52 -25.08 -22.54
N GLU A 179 -7.74 -26.32 -22.08
CA GLU A 179 -7.01 -26.87 -20.92
C GLU A 179 -5.49 -26.86 -21.17
N LEU A 180 -5.03 -27.13 -22.39
CA LEU A 180 -3.60 -27.07 -22.73
C LEU A 180 -3.04 -25.63 -22.62
N ILE A 181 -3.79 -24.63 -23.06
CA ILE A 181 -3.42 -23.21 -22.93
C ILE A 181 -3.35 -22.83 -21.45
N ASP A 182 -4.39 -23.17 -20.69
CA ASP A 182 -4.47 -22.86 -19.26
C ASP A 182 -3.37 -23.56 -18.47
N TRP A 183 -3.04 -24.80 -18.85
CA TRP A 183 -1.96 -25.57 -18.23
C TRP A 183 -0.59 -24.96 -18.49
N ASN A 184 -0.31 -24.53 -19.72
CA ASN A 184 0.95 -23.85 -20.06
C ASN A 184 1.08 -22.52 -19.30
N LYS A 185 -0.03 -21.79 -19.13
CA LYS A 185 -0.09 -20.59 -18.30
C LYS A 185 0.19 -20.91 -16.83
N LEU A 186 -0.42 -21.96 -16.28
CA LEU A 186 -0.19 -22.41 -14.90
C LEU A 186 1.27 -22.83 -14.70
N LYS A 187 1.84 -23.66 -15.59
CA LYS A 187 3.26 -24.07 -15.56
C LYS A 187 4.19 -22.86 -15.50
N THR A 188 3.94 -21.86 -16.33
CA THR A 188 4.74 -20.63 -16.37
C THR A 188 4.57 -19.82 -15.09
N ASN A 189 3.34 -19.70 -14.59
CA ASN A 189 2.98 -18.96 -13.38
C ASN A 189 3.36 -19.64 -12.07
N THR A 190 3.91 -20.85 -12.11
CA THR A 190 4.31 -21.61 -10.90
C THR A 190 5.71 -22.22 -11.04
N LYS A 191 6.34 -22.12 -12.22
CA LYS A 191 7.59 -22.82 -12.57
C LYS A 191 7.49 -24.35 -12.44
N LEU A 192 6.32 -24.92 -12.75
CA LEU A 192 6.11 -26.37 -12.81
C LEU A 192 6.63 -26.98 -14.11
N TYR A 193 7.95 -27.06 -14.25
CA TYR A 193 8.59 -27.67 -15.42
C TYR A 193 9.03 -29.12 -15.22
N ALA A 194 9.12 -29.57 -13.96
CA ALA A 194 9.53 -30.93 -13.63
C ALA A 194 8.31 -31.84 -13.42
N ASP A 195 8.20 -32.87 -14.25
CA ASP A 195 7.12 -33.88 -14.15
C ASP A 195 7.14 -34.61 -12.79
N SER A 196 8.30 -34.73 -12.14
CA SER A 196 8.41 -35.29 -10.79
C SER A 196 7.63 -34.45 -9.76
N ILE A 197 7.80 -33.13 -9.77
CA ILE A 197 7.08 -32.22 -8.87
C ILE A 197 5.59 -32.19 -9.19
N ILE A 198 5.22 -32.22 -10.47
CA ILE A 198 3.83 -32.28 -10.92
C ILE A 198 3.13 -33.53 -10.36
N ASN A 199 3.76 -34.70 -10.47
CA ASN A 199 3.23 -35.95 -9.92
C ASN A 199 3.13 -35.94 -8.38
N ILE A 200 4.11 -35.34 -7.69
CA ILE A 200 4.08 -35.20 -6.23
C ILE A 200 2.92 -34.28 -5.79
N LEU A 201 2.70 -33.17 -6.49
CA LEU A 201 1.57 -32.28 -6.22
C LEU A 201 0.23 -32.98 -6.46
N TYR A 202 0.10 -33.72 -7.57
CA TYR A 202 -1.07 -34.54 -7.83
C TYR A 202 -1.35 -35.50 -6.67
N LYS A 203 -0.35 -36.26 -6.21
CA LYS A 203 -0.49 -37.17 -5.07
C LYS A 203 -0.98 -36.44 -3.83
N GLN A 204 -0.38 -35.29 -3.51
CA GLN A 204 -0.77 -34.49 -2.36
C GLN A 204 -2.25 -34.07 -2.42
N TYR A 205 -2.71 -33.55 -3.57
CA TYR A 205 -4.08 -33.07 -3.73
C TYR A 205 -5.11 -34.19 -3.89
N ALA A 206 -4.70 -35.34 -4.42
CA ALA A 206 -5.51 -36.55 -4.49
C ALA A 206 -5.58 -37.31 -3.15
N GLY A 207 -4.92 -36.82 -2.10
CA GLY A 207 -4.90 -37.48 -0.78
C GLY A 207 -4.06 -38.75 -0.73
N LEU A 208 -3.15 -38.95 -1.70
CA LEU A 208 -2.23 -40.08 -1.76
C LEU A 208 -1.00 -39.78 -0.87
N GLY A 209 -0.55 -40.80 -0.14
CA GLY A 209 0.63 -40.69 0.72
C GLY A 209 1.91 -40.35 -0.08
N LEU A 210 2.74 -39.47 0.49
CA LEU A 210 4.04 -39.10 -0.08
C LEU A 210 5.17 -39.80 0.68
N SER A 211 6.13 -40.36 -0.06
CA SER A 211 7.39 -40.87 0.51
C SER A 211 8.26 -39.74 1.06
N GLN A 212 9.24 -40.06 1.91
CA GLN A 212 10.15 -39.07 2.48
C GLN A 212 10.93 -38.29 1.40
N SER A 213 11.34 -38.97 0.32
CA SER A 213 12.03 -38.34 -0.81
C SER A 213 11.15 -37.33 -1.55
N GLU A 214 9.87 -37.67 -1.74
CA GLU A 214 8.88 -36.79 -2.37
C GLU A 214 8.57 -35.57 -1.49
N GLN A 215 8.44 -35.77 -0.18
CA GLN A 215 8.28 -34.68 0.79
C GLN A 215 9.46 -33.69 0.74
N ASN A 216 10.69 -34.21 0.72
CA ASN A 216 11.90 -33.37 0.64
C ASN A 216 11.98 -32.60 -0.68
N SER A 217 11.60 -33.23 -1.80
CA SER A 217 11.57 -32.60 -3.12
C SER A 217 10.52 -31.49 -3.19
N LEU A 218 9.32 -31.75 -2.65
CA LEU A 218 8.24 -30.76 -2.56
C LEU A 218 8.61 -29.57 -1.67
N ALA A 219 9.23 -29.84 -0.52
CA ALA A 219 9.74 -28.80 0.38
C ALA A 219 10.79 -27.94 -0.32
N SER A 220 11.74 -28.55 -1.03
CA SER A 220 12.77 -27.82 -1.78
C SER A 220 12.18 -26.94 -2.87
N TYR A 221 11.19 -27.45 -3.61
CA TYR A 221 10.43 -26.67 -4.59
C TYR A 221 9.74 -25.47 -3.94
N ARG A 222 9.00 -25.68 -2.85
CA ARG A 222 8.31 -24.59 -2.12
C ARG A 222 9.28 -23.54 -1.59
N ASN A 223 10.37 -23.97 -0.95
CA ASN A 223 11.39 -23.08 -0.40
C ASN A 223 12.04 -22.22 -1.49
N SER A 224 12.19 -22.74 -2.72
CA SER A 224 12.73 -21.96 -3.84
C SER A 224 11.79 -20.85 -4.32
N MET A 225 10.48 -20.98 -4.07
CA MET A 225 9.46 -20.00 -4.44
C MET A 225 9.09 -19.08 -3.28
N GLU A 226 9.37 -19.45 -2.04
CA GLU A 226 9.02 -18.65 -0.87
C GLU A 226 9.79 -17.32 -0.85
N LEU A 227 9.07 -16.24 -0.62
CA LEU A 227 9.64 -14.91 -0.42
C LEU A 227 10.23 -14.81 0.99
N SER A 228 11.51 -14.46 1.09
CA SER A 228 12.13 -14.05 2.35
C SER A 228 11.49 -12.77 2.89
N GLN A 229 11.68 -12.48 4.18
CA GLN A 229 11.14 -11.26 4.80
C GLN A 229 11.63 -9.99 4.09
N SER A 230 12.93 -9.92 3.76
CA SER A 230 13.49 -8.76 3.03
C SER A 230 12.93 -8.62 1.61
N GLU A 231 12.61 -9.74 0.95
CA GLU A 231 11.98 -9.75 -0.38
C GLU A 231 10.53 -9.28 -0.30
N LYS A 232 9.78 -9.66 0.74
CA LYS A 232 8.41 -9.18 0.98
C LYS A 232 8.38 -7.66 1.17
N GLU A 233 9.32 -7.11 1.93
CA GLU A 233 9.45 -5.66 2.15
C GLU A 233 9.78 -4.93 0.84
N LYS A 234 10.78 -5.41 0.09
CA LYS A 234 11.14 -4.85 -1.24
C LYS A 234 9.98 -4.90 -2.22
N LEU A 235 9.24 -6.01 -2.24
CA LEU A 235 8.09 -6.21 -3.12
C LEU A 235 6.95 -5.25 -2.78
N ALA A 236 6.65 -5.07 -1.49
CA ALA A 236 5.63 -4.11 -1.05
C ALA A 236 5.99 -2.68 -1.48
N MET A 237 7.26 -2.28 -1.30
CA MET A 237 7.76 -0.98 -1.76
C MET A 237 7.67 -0.83 -3.29
N LEU A 238 8.10 -1.85 -4.05
CA LEU A 238 8.04 -1.85 -5.51
C LEU A 238 6.60 -1.68 -6.00
N LYS A 239 5.67 -2.47 -5.46
CA LYS A 239 4.24 -2.36 -5.80
C LYS A 239 3.66 -0.98 -5.48
N GLY A 240 4.06 -0.39 -4.35
CA GLY A 240 3.69 0.98 -4.01
C GLY A 240 4.19 2.02 -5.02
N LYS A 241 5.32 1.77 -5.68
CA LYS A 241 5.87 2.64 -6.75
C LYS A 241 5.26 2.36 -8.14
N MET A 242 4.71 1.17 -8.34
CA MET A 242 4.07 0.78 -9.61
C MET A 242 2.66 1.34 -9.77
N ASP A 243 1.95 1.64 -8.69
CA ASP A 243 0.62 2.26 -8.75
C ASP A 243 0.68 3.71 -8.25
N ASN A 244 0.55 4.68 -9.15
CA ASN A 244 0.54 6.10 -8.81
C ASN A 244 -0.86 6.66 -8.54
N ARG A 245 -1.90 5.81 -8.54
CA ARG A 245 -3.31 6.21 -8.36
C ARG A 245 -3.74 6.24 -6.88
N ASN A 246 -2.93 5.67 -5.99
CA ASN A 246 -3.27 5.53 -4.56
C ASN A 246 -2.50 6.48 -3.64
N HIS A 247 -1.57 7.27 -4.17
CA HIS A 247 -0.71 8.14 -3.37
C HIS A 247 -0.17 9.34 -4.15
N MET A 248 0.37 10.29 -3.41
CA MET A 248 1.26 11.35 -3.89
C MET A 248 2.45 11.50 -2.93
N TYR A 249 3.38 12.39 -3.24
CA TYR A 249 4.52 12.73 -2.40
C TYR A 249 4.51 14.21 -2.05
N ILE A 250 4.99 14.50 -0.84
CA ILE A 250 5.22 15.84 -0.34
C ILE A 250 6.69 15.95 0.02
N THR A 251 7.38 16.94 -0.54
CA THR A 251 8.79 17.21 -0.25
C THR A 251 8.95 18.67 0.16
N ILE A 252 9.79 18.94 1.15
CA ILE A 252 10.09 20.32 1.57
C ILE A 252 11.57 20.65 1.32
N GLY A 253 11.86 21.92 1.10
CA GLY A 253 13.23 22.40 0.94
C GLY A 253 13.35 23.91 1.15
N LYS A 254 14.59 24.39 1.12
CA LYS A 254 14.93 25.81 1.32
C LYS A 254 15.34 26.52 0.03
N GLU A 255 15.73 25.77 -0.99
CA GLU A 255 16.30 26.29 -2.22
C GLU A 255 15.62 25.66 -3.43
N ILE A 256 15.54 26.44 -4.50
CA ILE A 256 14.97 26.05 -5.79
C ILE A 256 15.95 26.39 -6.90
N HIS A 257 15.87 25.64 -8.00
CA HIS A 257 16.67 25.87 -9.20
C HIS A 257 15.80 25.66 -10.44
N ASP A 258 16.25 26.21 -11.56
CA ASP A 258 15.66 25.92 -12.87
C ASP A 258 16.17 24.54 -13.32
N THR A 259 15.24 23.66 -13.70
CA THR A 259 15.52 22.31 -14.18
C THR A 259 14.57 21.94 -15.31
N LYS A 260 14.92 20.90 -16.06
CA LYS A 260 14.09 20.40 -17.15
C LYS A 260 13.34 19.16 -16.70
N LYS A 261 12.02 19.17 -16.86
CA LYS A 261 11.17 18.02 -16.56
C LYS A 261 10.39 17.61 -17.80
N ILE A 262 10.36 16.30 -18.04
CA ILE A 262 9.48 15.73 -19.05
C ILE A 262 8.08 15.71 -18.45
N VAL A 263 7.17 16.45 -19.08
CA VAL A 263 5.77 16.53 -18.71
C VAL A 263 4.94 15.99 -19.85
N GLU A 264 3.93 15.19 -19.52
CA GLU A 264 2.95 14.72 -20.51
C GLU A 264 1.89 15.81 -20.70
N VAL A 265 1.83 16.36 -21.91
CA VAL A 265 0.87 17.40 -22.31
C VAL A 265 0.10 16.84 -23.50
N ASP A 266 -1.20 16.59 -23.31
CA ASP A 266 -2.12 16.07 -24.33
C ASP A 266 -1.67 14.76 -24.99
N GLY A 267 -1.02 13.88 -24.21
CA GLY A 267 -0.51 12.58 -24.69
C GLY A 267 0.86 12.61 -25.34
N GLU A 268 1.51 13.78 -25.40
CA GLU A 268 2.90 13.94 -25.87
C GLU A 268 3.84 14.28 -24.71
N GLN A 269 5.01 13.64 -24.68
CA GLN A 269 6.07 13.98 -23.74
C GLN A 269 6.83 15.21 -24.23
N LYS A 270 6.78 16.31 -23.47
CA LYS A 270 7.50 17.55 -23.76
C LYS A 270 8.44 17.89 -22.61
N GLU A 271 9.65 18.26 -22.96
CA GLU A 271 10.62 18.79 -22.00
C GLU A 271 10.30 20.27 -21.75
N VAL A 272 10.07 20.61 -20.48
CA VAL A 272 9.69 21.97 -20.08
C VAL A 272 10.63 22.43 -18.98
N ASP A 273 11.11 23.68 -19.10
CA ASP A 273 11.85 24.35 -18.04
C ASP A 273 10.89 24.66 -16.88
N ILE A 274 11.20 24.12 -15.71
CA ILE A 274 10.43 24.31 -14.48
C ILE A 274 11.35 24.69 -13.33
N LYS A 275 10.78 25.36 -12.32
CA LYS A 275 11.43 25.47 -11.02
C LYS A 275 11.12 24.25 -10.16
N ASP A 276 12.16 23.67 -9.56
CA ASP A 276 12.07 22.53 -8.63
C ASP A 276 13.03 22.72 -7.44
N LEU A 277 12.85 21.92 -6.40
CA LEU A 277 13.71 21.89 -5.22
C LEU A 277 15.13 21.45 -5.59
N VAL A 278 16.14 22.05 -4.97
CA VAL A 278 17.53 21.57 -5.05
C VAL A 278 17.63 20.24 -4.29
N GLU A 279 17.97 19.15 -5.00
CA GLU A 279 17.96 17.80 -4.46
C GLU A 279 18.89 17.63 -3.25
N GLU A 280 19.99 18.36 -3.18
CA GLU A 280 20.94 18.32 -2.06
C GLU A 280 20.40 19.02 -0.80
N SER A 281 19.36 19.85 -0.91
CA SER A 281 18.83 20.66 0.19
C SER A 281 17.37 20.36 0.55
N CYS A 282 16.77 19.37 -0.09
CA CYS A 282 15.39 18.97 0.13
C CYS A 282 15.26 17.67 0.93
N SER A 283 14.11 17.52 1.59
CA SER A 283 13.77 16.29 2.32
C SER A 283 13.70 15.10 1.37
N VAL A 284 13.69 13.90 1.94
CA VAL A 284 13.22 12.74 1.17
C VAL A 284 11.73 12.94 0.87
N PRO A 285 11.22 12.51 -0.30
CA PRO A 285 9.79 12.59 -0.58
C PRO A 285 8.95 11.77 0.41
N SER A 286 8.08 12.44 1.15
CA SER A 286 7.18 11.82 2.13
C SER A 286 5.90 11.37 1.43
N ARG A 287 5.62 10.06 1.46
CA ARG A 287 4.48 9.45 0.78
C ARG A 287 3.18 9.75 1.52
N PHE A 288 2.16 10.20 0.78
CA PHE A 288 0.84 10.49 1.29
C PHE A 288 -0.22 9.70 0.51
N ALA A 289 -0.76 8.64 1.12
CA ALA A 289 -1.59 7.64 0.44
C ALA A 289 -3.06 7.67 0.88
N TRP A 290 -3.99 7.24 0.03
CA TRP A 290 -5.42 7.16 0.33
C TRP A 290 -6.03 5.77 0.03
N TYR A 291 -5.27 4.86 -0.59
CA TYR A 291 -5.55 3.42 -0.65
C TYR A 291 -4.30 2.58 -0.47
N LYS A 292 -4.43 1.33 -0.01
CA LYS A 292 -3.32 0.37 0.01
C LYS A 292 -3.01 -0.20 -1.38
N LYS A 293 -4.05 -0.53 -2.15
CA LYS A 293 -3.94 -1.11 -3.48
C LYS A 293 -5.22 -0.87 -4.27
N LEU A 294 -5.14 -0.36 -5.49
CA LEU A 294 -6.30 -0.24 -6.37
C LEU A 294 -6.35 -1.38 -7.39
N ALA A 295 -7.56 -1.84 -7.70
CA ALA A 295 -7.77 -2.81 -8.76
C ALA A 295 -7.40 -2.19 -10.13
N PRO A 296 -6.91 -2.97 -11.11
CA PRO A 296 -6.50 -2.44 -12.41
C PRO A 296 -7.61 -1.68 -13.14
N GLU A 297 -8.87 -2.05 -12.93
CA GLU A 297 -10.05 -1.50 -13.60
C GLU A 297 -10.42 -0.09 -13.08
N ILE A 298 -9.94 0.28 -11.89
CA ILE A 298 -10.26 1.57 -11.26
C ILE A 298 -9.30 2.64 -11.77
N GLY A 299 -9.82 3.60 -12.53
CA GLY A 299 -9.02 4.67 -13.11
C GLY A 299 -8.76 5.85 -12.16
N GLU A 300 -8.07 6.87 -12.68
CA GLU A 300 -7.81 8.13 -11.95
C GLU A 300 -9.04 9.02 -11.76
N TRP A 301 -10.20 8.60 -12.27
CA TRP A 301 -11.48 9.29 -12.07
C TRP A 301 -12.05 9.09 -10.65
N LEU A 302 -11.49 8.14 -9.89
CA LEU A 302 -11.99 7.79 -8.57
C LEU A 302 -11.97 9.01 -7.62
N PRO A 303 -13.06 9.29 -6.89
CA PRO A 303 -13.11 10.38 -5.95
C PRO A 303 -12.17 10.21 -4.74
N ILE A 304 -11.68 11.34 -4.24
CA ILE A 304 -10.96 11.53 -2.99
C ILE A 304 -11.62 12.71 -2.27
N GLU A 305 -11.98 12.50 -1.00
CA GLU A 305 -12.44 13.57 -0.11
C GLU A 305 -11.24 14.15 0.64
N TYR A 306 -11.21 15.46 0.78
CA TYR A 306 -10.16 16.16 1.52
C TYR A 306 -10.72 17.17 2.52
N TYR A 307 -10.04 17.29 3.65
CA TYR A 307 -10.27 18.32 4.65
C TYR A 307 -8.98 19.08 4.86
N ILE A 308 -9.02 20.40 4.73
CA ILE A 308 -7.82 21.23 4.84
C ILE A 308 -8.06 22.32 5.89
N ASN A 309 -7.04 22.59 6.71
CA ASN A 309 -6.93 23.79 7.53
C ASN A 309 -5.62 24.51 7.19
N ILE A 310 -5.68 25.80 6.88
CA ILE A 310 -4.58 26.62 6.38
C ILE A 310 -4.43 27.86 7.26
N THR A 311 -3.21 28.14 7.66
CA THR A 311 -2.78 29.40 8.25
C THR A 311 -1.63 29.96 7.41
N LYS A 312 -1.14 31.16 7.76
CA LYS A 312 0.08 31.69 7.15
C LYS A 312 1.30 30.77 7.38
N ASP A 313 1.30 30.04 8.49
CA ASP A 313 2.44 29.25 8.95
C ASP A 313 2.32 27.75 8.67
N SER A 314 1.11 27.22 8.50
CA SER A 314 0.89 25.77 8.43
C SER A 314 -0.32 25.37 7.59
N VAL A 315 -0.23 24.18 7.00
CA VAL A 315 -1.29 23.48 6.29
C VAL A 315 -1.47 22.09 6.92
N ASN A 316 -2.68 21.79 7.37
CA ASN A 316 -3.12 20.47 7.81
C ASN A 316 -4.03 19.88 6.73
N ILE A 317 -3.79 18.64 6.32
CA ILE A 317 -4.58 17.95 5.29
C ILE A 317 -5.01 16.58 5.81
N ILE A 318 -6.29 16.26 5.69
CA ILE A 318 -6.80 14.89 5.76
C ILE A 318 -7.23 14.48 4.36
N LEU A 319 -6.80 13.32 3.90
CA LEU A 319 -7.28 12.67 2.68
C LEU A 319 -7.99 11.37 3.02
N GLU A 320 -9.15 11.16 2.43
CA GLU A 320 -9.89 9.90 2.47
C GLU A 320 -10.20 9.46 1.04
N GLY A 321 -9.83 8.22 0.68
CA GLY A 321 -10.33 7.64 -0.56
C GLY A 321 -11.85 7.43 -0.51
N ASP A 322 -12.50 7.33 -1.66
CA ASP A 322 -13.87 6.81 -1.76
C ASP A 322 -13.97 5.37 -1.20
N LYS A 323 -14.89 5.15 -0.27
CA LYS A 323 -15.12 3.85 0.38
C LYS A 323 -15.76 2.83 -0.55
N SER A 324 -16.43 3.26 -1.62
CA SER A 324 -17.09 2.36 -2.60
C SER A 324 -16.11 1.52 -3.41
N ALA A 325 -14.86 1.97 -3.53
CA ALA A 325 -13.79 1.21 -4.17
C ALA A 325 -13.18 0.12 -3.26
N ASP A 326 -13.59 0.05 -1.99
CA ASP A 326 -13.12 -0.95 -1.05
C ASP A 326 -14.03 -2.18 -1.06
N ASN A 327 -13.43 -3.36 -1.18
CA ASN A 327 -14.13 -4.64 -1.21
C ASN A 327 -13.83 -5.42 0.07
N TYR A 328 -14.73 -6.31 0.48
CA TYR A 328 -14.53 -7.16 1.66
C TYR A 328 -13.12 -7.80 1.64
N PRO A 329 -12.31 -7.65 2.71
CA PRO A 329 -12.67 -7.30 4.10
C PRO A 329 -12.67 -5.79 4.46
N TYR A 330 -12.78 -4.87 3.50
CA TYR A 330 -12.88 -3.42 3.72
C TYR A 330 -11.69 -2.82 4.49
N ASN A 331 -10.49 -3.18 4.07
CA ASN A 331 -9.24 -2.76 4.71
C ASN A 331 -8.32 -1.98 3.77
N ASN A 332 -8.83 -1.59 2.59
CA ASN A 332 -8.05 -0.95 1.54
C ASN A 332 -8.13 0.58 1.61
N ASN A 333 -9.29 1.12 1.98
CA ASN A 333 -9.52 2.55 2.10
C ASN A 333 -8.71 3.14 3.27
N LEU A 334 -8.03 4.26 3.01
CA LEU A 334 -7.22 4.95 4.02
C LEU A 334 -7.74 6.35 4.29
N THR A 335 -7.84 6.69 5.58
CA THR A 335 -7.85 8.05 6.11
C THR A 335 -6.43 8.37 6.51
N SER A 336 -5.87 9.40 5.88
CA SER A 336 -4.46 9.78 6.02
C SER A 336 -4.34 11.24 6.40
N TYR A 337 -3.33 11.56 7.20
CA TYR A 337 -3.03 12.92 7.64
C TYR A 337 -1.69 13.41 7.09
N ALA A 338 -1.63 14.71 6.77
CA ALA A 338 -0.40 15.43 6.53
C ALA A 338 -0.38 16.78 7.25
N TYR A 339 0.78 17.13 7.79
CA TYR A 339 1.11 18.45 8.31
C TYR A 339 2.27 19.01 7.50
N ILE A 340 2.17 20.28 7.10
CA ILE A 340 3.24 21.01 6.41
C ILE A 340 3.29 22.40 7.01
N GLY A 341 4.38 22.81 7.63
CA GLY A 341 4.40 24.15 8.22
C GLY A 341 5.44 24.39 9.28
N ALA A 342 5.44 25.64 9.75
CA ALA A 342 6.17 26.07 10.92
C ALA A 342 5.47 25.64 12.22
N ILE A 343 6.25 25.24 13.21
CA ILE A 343 5.73 24.97 14.57
C ILE A 343 5.60 26.24 15.40
N ARG A 344 4.64 26.23 16.32
CA ARG A 344 4.48 27.29 17.33
C ARG A 344 5.45 27.05 18.50
N PRO A 345 6.05 28.09 19.10
CA PRO A 345 6.83 27.97 20.32
C PRO A 345 6.05 27.28 21.47
N MET A 346 6.77 26.71 22.43
CA MET A 346 6.16 26.08 23.61
C MET A 346 5.39 27.08 24.47
N GLU A 347 5.95 28.28 24.61
CA GLU A 347 5.39 29.42 25.32
C GLU A 347 5.70 30.69 24.54
N ASP A 348 4.85 31.72 24.68
CA ASP A 348 5.03 33.01 23.97
C ASP A 348 6.33 33.74 24.37
N SER A 349 6.89 33.41 25.55
CA SER A 349 8.14 33.97 26.06
C SER A 349 9.39 33.15 25.69
N ALA A 350 9.23 31.99 25.07
CA ALA A 350 10.32 31.09 24.74
C ALA A 350 11.14 31.61 23.54
N SER A 351 12.42 31.21 23.46
CA SER A 351 13.25 31.51 22.30
C SER A 351 12.63 30.91 21.04
N THR A 352 12.31 31.75 20.05
CA THR A 352 11.71 31.30 18.80
C THR A 352 12.79 30.74 17.87
N ASP A 353 12.55 29.55 17.34
CA ASP A 353 13.39 29.00 16.26
C ASP A 353 12.92 29.58 14.93
N ASP A 354 13.44 30.74 14.57
CA ASP A 354 12.99 31.43 13.36
C ASP A 354 13.67 30.90 12.09
N LYS A 355 14.54 29.90 12.18
CA LYS A 355 15.39 29.45 11.05
C LYS A 355 15.05 28.06 10.57
N TYR A 356 14.73 27.16 11.48
CA TYR A 356 14.59 25.74 11.19
C TYR A 356 13.22 25.16 11.59
N ASN A 357 12.28 25.98 12.05
CA ASN A 357 10.97 25.56 12.57
C ASN A 357 9.97 25.01 11.54
N PHE A 358 10.34 24.86 10.28
CA PHE A 358 9.46 24.35 9.23
C PHE A 358 9.65 22.84 9.02
N GLY A 359 8.56 22.09 8.85
CA GLY A 359 8.64 20.65 8.65
C GLY A 359 7.44 20.04 7.94
N VAL A 360 7.55 18.74 7.68
CA VAL A 360 6.52 17.93 7.02
C VAL A 360 6.38 16.58 7.72
N VAL A 361 5.14 16.12 7.83
CA VAL A 361 4.80 14.72 8.09
C VAL A 361 3.56 14.31 7.30
N THR A 362 3.52 13.07 6.84
CA THR A 362 2.42 12.48 6.06
C THR A 362 2.04 11.11 6.61
N SER A 363 1.05 10.46 6.00
CA SER A 363 0.67 9.08 6.31
C SER A 363 0.71 8.19 5.07
N SER A 364 1.20 6.96 5.22
CA SER A 364 1.49 6.04 4.13
C SER A 364 0.90 4.65 4.34
N ASP A 365 0.58 4.01 3.23
CA ASP A 365 0.22 2.59 3.06
C ASP A 365 1.42 1.63 3.19
N ILE A 366 2.64 2.11 2.94
CA ILE A 366 3.87 1.31 2.96
C ILE A 366 4.88 1.85 3.99
N PRO A 367 5.78 1.01 4.51
CA PRO A 367 6.77 1.45 5.48
C PRO A 367 7.67 2.55 4.89
N PRO A 368 8.11 3.51 5.71
CA PRO A 368 9.02 4.56 5.25
C PRO A 368 10.37 4.01 4.82
N PHE A 369 11.00 4.70 3.88
CA PHE A 369 12.35 4.39 3.43
C PHE A 369 13.39 5.16 4.26
N PHE A 370 14.21 4.43 5.01
CA PHE A 370 15.31 5.02 5.77
C PHE A 370 16.52 5.20 4.87
N THR A 371 17.00 6.44 4.77
CA THR A 371 18.21 6.81 4.03
C THR A 371 19.22 7.47 4.96
N LYS A 372 20.47 7.53 4.53
CA LYS A 372 21.54 8.26 5.22
C LYS A 372 21.92 9.57 4.52
N LYS A 373 21.03 10.10 3.66
CA LYS A 373 21.26 11.31 2.84
C LYS A 373 21.82 12.48 3.65
N PHE A 374 21.32 12.69 4.87
CA PHE A 374 21.73 13.75 5.79
C PHE A 374 22.31 13.21 7.11
N GLY A 375 22.86 11.98 7.07
CA GLY A 375 23.40 11.27 8.23
C GLY A 375 22.51 10.14 8.74
N GLU A 376 22.97 9.47 9.80
CA GLU A 376 22.34 8.26 10.38
C GLU A 376 20.90 8.47 10.85
N ARG A 377 20.50 9.72 11.12
CA ARG A 377 19.16 10.11 11.55
C ARG A 377 18.49 10.98 10.49
N THR A 378 18.51 10.58 9.23
CA THR A 378 17.72 11.31 8.22
C THR A 378 16.23 11.02 8.43
N ALA A 379 15.42 12.07 8.50
CA ALA A 379 13.97 11.95 8.67
C ALA A 379 13.28 11.32 7.46
N THR A 380 12.13 10.71 7.70
CA THR A 380 11.28 10.10 6.66
C THR A 380 10.08 10.99 6.33
N GLY A 381 9.63 11.79 7.31
CA GLY A 381 8.40 12.56 7.18
C GLY A 381 7.14 11.69 7.12
N ILE A 382 7.17 10.43 7.57
CA ILE A 382 5.99 9.55 7.63
C ILE A 382 5.73 9.13 9.09
N THR A 383 6.68 8.44 9.72
CA THR A 383 6.58 8.03 11.15
C THR A 383 7.23 9.02 12.10
N ASP A 384 7.76 10.11 11.55
CA ASP A 384 8.46 11.19 12.22
C ASP A 384 8.15 12.48 11.43
N MET A 385 8.28 13.63 12.08
CA MET A 385 8.22 14.91 11.41
C MET A 385 9.61 15.30 10.91
N CYS A 386 9.74 15.43 9.59
CA CYS A 386 10.94 15.88 8.94
C CYS A 386 11.02 17.40 9.02
N MET A 387 11.90 17.91 9.87
CA MET A 387 12.15 19.35 10.01
C MET A 387 13.33 19.77 9.14
N VAL A 388 13.28 20.97 8.54
CA VAL A 388 14.33 21.50 7.63
C VAL A 388 15.72 21.57 8.29
N GLY A 389 15.76 21.62 9.62
CA GLY A 389 16.96 21.35 10.40
C GLY A 389 16.65 21.23 11.89
N ASN A 390 17.66 20.92 12.69
CA ASN A 390 17.61 20.98 14.15
C ASN A 390 18.33 22.24 14.69
N LYS A 391 18.39 22.43 16.01
CA LYS A 391 18.98 23.62 16.65
C LYS A 391 20.46 23.86 16.28
N ILE A 392 21.22 22.79 16.02
CA ILE A 392 22.63 22.89 15.60
C ILE A 392 22.80 23.07 14.08
N GLY A 393 21.69 23.11 13.32
CA GLY A 393 21.67 23.32 11.87
C GLY A 393 21.85 22.05 11.03
N MET A 394 21.79 20.86 11.63
CA MET A 394 21.82 19.61 10.87
C MET A 394 20.49 19.45 10.11
N PRO A 395 20.52 19.26 8.78
CA PRO A 395 19.31 19.30 7.96
C PRO A 395 18.46 18.03 8.08
N MET A 396 17.16 18.15 7.82
CA MET A 396 16.21 17.05 7.61
C MET A 396 16.22 15.98 8.72
N GLN A 397 16.06 16.44 9.96
CA GLN A 397 16.14 15.59 11.17
C GLN A 397 14.76 15.19 11.70
N PRO A 398 14.61 13.95 12.22
CA PRO A 398 13.33 13.41 12.65
C PRO A 398 12.94 13.98 14.01
N HIS A 399 11.68 14.39 14.12
CA HIS A 399 11.07 14.84 15.36
C HIS A 399 9.87 13.96 15.68
N TYR A 400 9.68 13.65 16.97
CA TYR A 400 8.66 12.70 17.43
C TYR A 400 7.55 13.42 18.17
N PRO A 401 6.30 12.96 18.04
CA PRO A 401 5.17 13.57 18.73
C PRO A 401 5.19 13.23 20.22
N GLU A 402 4.89 14.22 21.03
CA GLU A 402 4.67 14.12 22.47
C GLU A 402 3.35 14.82 22.81
N PHE A 403 2.51 14.19 23.62
CA PHE A 403 1.23 14.74 24.06
C PHE A 403 0.74 13.98 25.29
N SER A 404 -0.03 14.65 26.15
CA SER A 404 -0.59 14.06 27.36
C SER A 404 -2.10 13.88 27.23
N THR A 405 -2.62 12.68 27.50
CA THR A 405 -4.04 12.38 27.30
C THR A 405 -4.61 11.48 28.39
N THR A 406 -5.93 11.52 28.55
CA THR A 406 -6.65 10.70 29.55
C THR A 406 -6.84 9.25 29.09
N THR A 407 -7.09 8.36 30.06
CA THR A 407 -7.45 6.95 29.83
C THR A 407 -8.76 6.77 29.06
N THR A 408 -8.92 5.59 28.43
CA THR A 408 -10.05 5.23 27.56
C THR A 408 -11.39 5.09 28.29
N PHE A 409 -11.38 4.94 29.62
CA PHE A 409 -12.57 4.71 30.45
C PHE A 409 -13.23 6.00 30.99
N VAL A 410 -12.77 7.18 30.56
CA VAL A 410 -13.36 8.47 30.97
C VAL A 410 -14.41 8.89 29.95
N ASP A 411 -15.57 9.34 30.44
CA ASP A 411 -16.63 9.88 29.59
C ASP A 411 -16.15 11.05 28.75
N LYS A 412 -16.31 10.93 27.43
CA LYS A 412 -15.87 11.92 26.45
C LYS A 412 -16.99 12.87 26.05
N CYS A 413 -17.70 13.38 27.02
CA CYS A 413 -18.66 14.46 26.83
C CYS A 413 -17.88 15.78 26.78
N ASN A 414 -17.88 16.45 25.62
CA ASN A 414 -17.22 17.73 25.34
C ASN A 414 -15.69 17.77 25.60
N THR A 415 -14.95 18.41 24.69
CA THR A 415 -13.55 18.80 24.93
C THR A 415 -13.43 19.95 25.93
N GLU A 416 -14.46 20.24 26.73
CA GLU A 416 -14.34 21.18 27.84
C GLU A 416 -13.11 20.79 28.66
N GLY A 417 -12.14 21.72 28.70
CA GLY A 417 -10.91 21.49 29.43
C GLY A 417 -11.18 21.22 30.90
N SER A 418 -10.13 20.89 31.66
CA SER A 418 -10.30 20.67 33.11
C SER A 418 -11.07 21.83 33.75
N ARG A 419 -12.05 21.53 34.60
CA ARG A 419 -12.82 22.54 35.34
C ARG A 419 -11.95 23.44 36.22
N TRP A 420 -10.72 23.04 36.49
CA TRP A 420 -9.78 23.75 37.37
C TRP A 420 -8.79 24.64 36.64
N ASN A 421 -8.33 24.24 35.46
CA ASN A 421 -7.28 24.98 34.73
C ASN A 421 -7.60 25.20 33.25
N HIS A 422 -8.78 24.77 32.80
CA HIS A 422 -9.28 24.81 31.43
C HIS A 422 -8.36 24.16 30.39
N LYS A 423 -7.30 23.44 30.76
CA LYS A 423 -6.43 22.77 29.78
C LYS A 423 -7.14 21.61 29.10
N LYS A 424 -6.80 21.37 27.83
CA LYS A 424 -7.40 20.33 26.99
C LYS A 424 -6.77 18.97 27.34
N HIS A 425 -7.37 18.21 28.27
CA HIS A 425 -6.80 16.93 28.74
C HIS A 425 -7.26 15.69 27.95
N LYS A 426 -8.42 15.77 27.29
CA LYS A 426 -8.96 14.66 26.48
C LYS A 426 -8.34 14.60 25.08
N PHE A 427 -8.10 15.77 24.50
CA PHE A 427 -7.39 15.99 23.24
C PHE A 427 -6.35 17.07 23.52
N ASP A 428 -5.08 16.76 23.37
CA ASP A 428 -3.98 17.66 23.71
C ASP A 428 -3.24 18.13 22.46
N GLU A 429 -2.50 19.22 22.60
CA GLU A 429 -1.64 19.74 21.55
C GLU A 429 -0.49 18.76 21.29
N ILE A 430 -0.08 18.63 20.03
CA ILE A 430 1.04 17.75 19.67
C ILE A 430 2.33 18.57 19.79
N ILE A 431 3.15 18.26 20.79
CA ILE A 431 4.51 18.77 20.96
C ILE A 431 5.46 17.92 20.09
N LEU A 432 6.48 18.55 19.52
CA LEU A 432 7.55 17.87 18.81
C LEU A 432 8.81 17.81 19.66
N PHE A 433 9.29 16.60 19.89
CA PHE A 433 10.50 16.30 20.62
C PHE A 433 11.62 15.85 19.67
N HIS A 434 12.82 16.41 19.85
CA HIS A 434 14.04 15.93 19.20
C HIS A 434 15.00 15.35 20.27
N PRO A 435 15.63 14.18 20.04
CA PRO A 435 16.52 13.58 21.03
C PRO A 435 17.70 14.44 21.50
N VAL A 436 18.12 15.44 20.70
CA VAL A 436 19.20 16.37 21.06
C VAL A 436 18.67 17.74 21.47
N ASP A 437 17.54 18.19 20.90
CA ASP A 437 17.06 19.57 21.12
C ASP A 437 16.07 19.66 22.29
N GLY A 438 15.49 18.52 22.68
CA GLY A 438 14.37 18.46 23.60
C GLY A 438 13.03 18.82 22.93
N GLU A 439 12.10 19.33 23.73
CA GLU A 439 10.83 19.89 23.26
C GLU A 439 11.08 21.15 22.42
N ARG A 440 10.63 21.12 21.16
CA ARG A 440 10.95 22.16 20.19
C ARG A 440 9.80 23.14 19.96
N GLY A 441 8.56 22.65 20.05
CA GLY A 441 7.37 23.43 19.79
C GLY A 441 6.17 22.56 19.48
N LYS A 442 5.06 23.19 19.13
CA LYS A 442 3.74 22.57 18.98
C LYS A 442 3.27 22.68 17.55
N LEU A 443 2.61 21.63 17.07
CA LEU A 443 1.89 21.69 15.81
C LEU A 443 0.73 22.69 15.91
N ILE A 444 0.51 23.44 14.83
CA ILE A 444 -0.53 24.48 14.77
C ILE A 444 -1.86 23.87 14.34
N ASN A 445 -2.94 24.23 15.04
CA ASN A 445 -4.31 23.88 14.69
C ASN A 445 -4.61 22.37 14.65
N VAL A 446 -3.89 21.57 15.43
CA VAL A 446 -4.07 20.12 15.50
C VAL A 446 -3.97 19.62 16.93
N LEU A 447 -4.83 18.67 17.29
CA LEU A 447 -4.85 17.98 18.56
C LEU A 447 -4.78 16.46 18.37
N ALA A 448 -4.25 15.75 19.36
CA ALA A 448 -4.25 14.29 19.45
C ALA A 448 -5.03 13.83 20.68
N GLY A 449 -5.81 12.76 20.55
CA GLY A 449 -6.61 12.25 21.67
C GLY A 449 -7.26 10.90 21.40
N ASP A 450 -7.79 10.29 22.45
CA ASP A 450 -8.49 9.01 22.33
C ASP A 450 -9.84 9.20 21.62
N GLY A 451 -10.07 8.43 20.56
CA GLY A 451 -11.28 8.48 19.74
C GLY A 451 -12.43 7.57 20.18
N ASN A 452 -12.28 6.72 21.19
CA ASN A 452 -13.37 5.85 21.69
C ASN A 452 -14.64 6.66 22.05
N GLY A 453 -15.83 6.21 21.64
CA GLY A 453 -17.09 6.89 21.95
C GLY A 453 -17.36 8.20 21.20
N ILE A 454 -16.50 8.57 20.23
CA ILE A 454 -16.70 9.72 19.34
C ILE A 454 -16.62 9.23 17.89
N TRP A 455 -17.57 9.57 17.04
CA TRP A 455 -17.57 9.11 15.65
C TRP A 455 -16.50 9.81 14.81
N ASN A 456 -16.16 9.21 13.66
CA ASN A 456 -15.26 9.87 12.72
C ASN A 456 -15.98 11.08 12.11
N LYS A 457 -15.25 12.20 11.93
CA LYS A 457 -15.75 13.49 11.42
C LYS A 457 -16.64 14.29 12.36
N ASP A 458 -16.80 13.85 13.61
CA ASP A 458 -17.51 14.63 14.63
C ASP A 458 -16.76 15.93 14.95
N THR A 459 -17.54 16.97 15.25
CA THR A 459 -17.02 18.25 15.74
C THR A 459 -16.80 18.20 17.25
N LEU A 460 -15.58 18.48 17.68
CA LEU A 460 -15.19 18.70 19.05
C LEU A 460 -15.21 20.20 19.35
N VAL A 461 -15.89 20.59 20.43
CA VAL A 461 -16.02 22.00 20.83
C VAL A 461 -15.35 22.23 22.17
N TYR A 462 -14.41 23.16 22.21
CA TYR A 462 -13.73 23.64 23.41
C TYR A 462 -14.28 25.02 23.80
N LYS A 463 -14.50 25.25 25.10
CA LYS A 463 -15.10 26.47 25.67
C LYS A 463 -16.36 26.95 24.93
N LYS A 464 -17.28 26.01 24.71
CA LYS A 464 -18.56 26.24 24.01
C LYS A 464 -19.33 27.44 24.59
N GLY A 465 -19.80 28.34 23.73
CA GLY A 465 -20.60 29.50 24.11
C GLY A 465 -19.81 30.67 24.69
N THR A 466 -18.48 30.62 24.68
CA THR A 466 -17.61 31.72 25.11
C THR A 466 -16.95 32.42 23.91
N GLU A 467 -16.34 33.58 24.13
CA GLU A 467 -15.54 34.27 23.09
C GLU A 467 -14.28 33.48 22.68
N GLU A 468 -13.87 32.50 23.49
CA GLU A 468 -12.71 31.62 23.25
C GLU A 468 -13.15 30.25 22.74
N GLU A 469 -14.33 30.18 22.12
CA GLU A 469 -14.84 28.93 21.56
C GLU A 469 -13.94 28.44 20.44
N GLU A 470 -13.72 27.13 20.45
CA GLU A 470 -12.73 26.50 19.64
C GLU A 470 -13.28 25.20 19.04
N ASN A 471 -13.41 25.12 17.71
CA ASN A 471 -14.00 23.98 17.03
C ASN A 471 -12.94 23.15 16.31
N TYR A 472 -13.03 21.82 16.41
CA TYR A 472 -12.12 20.88 15.75
C TYR A 472 -12.90 19.74 15.12
N LYS A 473 -12.44 19.22 13.98
CA LYS A 473 -13.02 18.03 13.36
C LYS A 473 -12.11 16.83 13.58
N LYS A 474 -12.66 15.75 14.12
CA LYS A 474 -11.91 14.54 14.53
C LYS A 474 -11.83 13.51 13.42
N PHE A 475 -10.64 12.94 13.24
CA PHE A 475 -10.34 11.93 12.23
C PHE A 475 -9.58 10.75 12.85
N LYS A 476 -10.05 9.54 12.57
CA LYS A 476 -9.33 8.31 12.86
C LYS A 476 -8.40 8.02 11.68
N ILE A 477 -7.09 8.08 11.91
CA ILE A 477 -6.10 7.76 10.87
C ILE A 477 -6.05 6.24 10.71
N THR A 478 -6.28 5.75 9.49
CA THR A 478 -6.27 4.31 9.18
C THR A 478 -5.09 3.89 8.32
N ALA A 479 -4.31 4.86 7.82
CA ALA A 479 -3.00 4.59 7.24
C ALA A 479 -2.10 3.84 8.24
N PRO A 480 -1.47 2.71 7.83
CA PRO A 480 -0.68 1.88 8.73
C PRO A 480 0.59 2.57 9.25
N TYR A 481 1.13 3.52 8.48
CA TYR A 481 2.30 4.32 8.85
C TYR A 481 1.93 5.80 8.88
N SER A 482 2.16 6.46 10.00
CA SER A 482 1.78 7.84 10.30
C SER A 482 2.60 8.36 11.48
N LEU A 483 2.49 9.67 11.75
CA LEU A 483 3.10 10.31 12.92
C LEU A 483 2.80 9.56 14.23
N MET A 484 1.60 8.99 14.35
CA MET A 484 1.14 8.33 15.59
C MET A 484 1.91 7.04 15.90
N ASN A 485 2.54 6.39 14.92
CA ASN A 485 3.27 5.14 15.15
C ASN A 485 4.41 5.28 16.17
N ASN A 486 5.04 6.46 16.23
CA ASN A 486 6.09 6.78 17.19
C ASN A 486 5.61 7.74 18.29
N SER A 487 4.31 7.78 18.55
CA SER A 487 3.72 8.57 19.63
C SER A 487 3.54 7.75 20.92
N PRO A 488 3.24 8.41 22.06
CA PRO A 488 2.92 7.70 23.30
C PRO A 488 1.76 6.69 23.17
N ASN A 489 0.86 6.88 22.20
CA ASN A 489 -0.18 5.90 21.89
C ASN A 489 -0.56 5.89 20.39
N PRO A 490 -0.22 4.81 19.65
CA PRO A 490 -0.42 4.74 18.21
C PRO A 490 -1.87 4.59 17.75
N LEU A 491 -2.80 4.29 18.67
CA LEU A 491 -4.22 4.09 18.33
C LEU A 491 -5.06 5.37 18.38
N TYR A 492 -4.41 6.50 18.65
CA TYR A 492 -5.10 7.76 18.87
C TYR A 492 -5.54 8.44 17.58
N CYS A 493 -6.50 9.35 17.73
CA CYS A 493 -7.08 10.10 16.62
C CYS A 493 -6.46 11.49 16.55
N ILE A 494 -6.55 12.10 15.38
CA ILE A 494 -6.12 13.47 15.11
C ILE A 494 -7.36 14.35 14.96
N ALA A 495 -7.35 15.56 15.49
CA ALA A 495 -8.39 16.54 15.27
C ALA A 495 -7.79 17.85 14.74
N ILE A 496 -8.31 18.37 13.62
CA ILE A 496 -7.84 19.62 13.02
C ILE A 496 -8.82 20.75 13.28
N ARG A 497 -8.31 21.97 13.43
CA ARG A 497 -9.12 23.17 13.67
C ARG A 497 -10.14 23.39 12.55
N TRP A 498 -11.36 23.74 12.93
CA TRP A 498 -12.48 23.93 12.01
C TRP A 498 -13.32 25.15 12.36
N TYR A 499 -14.14 25.60 11.41
CA TYR A 499 -15.16 26.62 11.69
C TYR A 499 -16.20 26.11 12.68
N LYS A 500 -16.82 27.05 13.38
CA LYS A 500 -18.01 26.79 14.18
C LYS A 500 -19.07 26.14 13.30
N SER A 501 -19.61 25.01 13.76
CA SER A 501 -20.76 24.38 13.11
C SER A 501 -21.97 25.28 13.34
N GLU A 502 -22.62 25.72 12.27
CA GLU A 502 -23.84 26.54 12.33
C GLU A 502 -24.99 25.84 13.07
#